data_AF-A0A429MQ78-F1
#
_entry.id   AF-A0A429MQ78-F1
#
_cell.length_a   1.000
_cell.length_b   1.000
_cell.length_c   1.000
_cell.angle_alpha   90.00
_cell.angle_beta   90.00
_cell.angle_gamma   90.00
#
_symmetry.space_group_name_H-M   'P 1'
#
loop_
_entity.id
_entity.type
_entity.pdbx_description
1 polymer ?
#
loop_
_entity_poly.entity_id
_entity_poly.type
_entity_poly.pdbx_seq_one_letter_code
_entity_poly.pdbx_strand_id
1 'polypeptide(L)' 'RHIQRTDETFPKAIKIGTTKQAPVYFDYAELVEWHNNQKQSLAAMEA' A
#
# COMPACT_ATOMS: atom_id res chain seq x y z
N ARG A 1 5.10 9.95 2.66
CA ARG A 1 3.87 9.12 2.71
C ARG A 1 2.75 9.79 1.89
N HIS A 2 2.97 10.09 0.60
CA HIS A 2 1.93 10.75 -0.21
C HIS A 2 0.87 9.74 -0.64
N ILE A 3 1.27 8.67 -1.33
CA ILE A 3 0.40 7.57 -1.77
C ILE A 3 -0.41 6.95 -0.62
N GLN A 4 0.22 6.71 0.54
CA GLN A 4 -0.45 6.22 1.75
C GLN A 4 -1.53 7.17 2.32
N ARG A 5 -1.54 8.45 1.92
CA ARG A 5 -2.50 9.46 2.39
C ARG A 5 -3.56 9.79 1.35
N THR A 6 -3.26 9.59 0.07
CA THR A 6 -4.11 9.99 -1.05
C THR A 6 -4.84 8.80 -1.68
N ASP A 7 -4.30 7.59 -1.55
CA ASP A 7 -4.91 6.37 -2.06
C ASP A 7 -5.50 5.58 -0.89
N GLU A 8 -6.83 5.56 -0.80
CA GLU A 8 -7.57 4.83 0.23
C GLU A 8 -7.43 3.31 0.11
N THR A 9 -7.03 2.80 -1.06
CA THR A 9 -6.81 1.37 -1.31
C THR A 9 -5.40 0.92 -0.96
N PHE A 10 -4.50 1.86 -0.62
CA PHE A 10 -3.14 1.52 -0.19
C PHE A 10 -3.16 0.77 1.16
N PRO A 11 -2.41 -0.33 1.31
CA PRO A 11 -2.40 -1.13 2.54
C PRO A 11 -2.06 -0.34 3.80
N LYS A 12 -2.76 -0.61 4.90
CA LYS A 12 -2.55 0.10 6.16
C LYS A 12 -1.23 -0.31 6.82
N ALA A 13 -0.50 0.70 7.30
CA ALA A 13 0.75 0.47 8.01
C ALA A 13 0.47 -0.11 9.42
N ILE A 14 1.10 -1.23 9.73
CA ILE A 14 1.03 -1.89 11.03
C ILE A 14 2.25 -1.45 11.84
N LYS A 15 2.04 -0.60 12.84
CA LYS A 15 3.12 -0.12 13.72
C LYS A 15 3.17 -0.95 15.00
N ILE A 16 4.33 -1.51 15.31
CA ILE A 16 4.53 -2.31 16.53
C ILE A 16 5.27 -1.47 17.57
N GLY A 17 4.51 -0.87 18.48
CA GLY A 17 5.02 -0.03 19.57
C GLY A 17 4.67 1.46 19.40
N THR A 18 4.86 2.21 20.48
CA THR A 18 4.39 3.61 20.58
C THR A 18 5.48 4.64 20.26
N THR A 19 6.77 4.26 20.37
CA THR A 19 7.89 5.18 20.15
C THR A 19 7.97 5.66 18.70
N LYS A 20 8.68 6.76 18.47
CA LYS A 20 8.88 7.29 17.10
C LYS A 20 9.64 6.32 16.21
N GLN A 21 10.56 5.52 16.78
CA GLN A 21 11.42 4.58 16.06
C GLN A 21 10.87 3.15 16.04
N ALA A 22 9.65 2.93 16.52
CA ALA A 22 9.02 1.62 16.49
C ALA A 22 8.88 1.12 15.04
N PRO A 23 9.12 -0.18 14.79
CA PRO A 23 9.07 -0.76 13.47
C PRO A 23 7.66 -0.67 12.88
N VAL A 24 7.61 -0.56 11.55
CA VAL A 24 6.38 -0.42 10.76
C VAL A 24 6.42 -1.47 9.66
N TYR A 25 5.35 -2.25 9.57
CA TYR A 25 5.18 -3.33 8.62
C TYR A 25 3.95 -3.08 7.74
N PHE A 26 3.85 -3.85 6.67
CA PHE A 26 2.67 -3.95 5.82
C PHE A 26 2.37 -5.43 5.60
N ASP A 27 1.10 -5.76 5.43
CA ASP A 27 0.74 -7.10 4.99
C ASP A 27 1.21 -7.31 3.55
N TYR A 28 1.88 -8.42 3.31
CA TYR A 28 2.46 -8.71 2.01
C TYR A 28 1.39 -9.03 0.97
N ALA A 29 0.35 -9.77 1.33
CA ALA A 29 -0.70 -10.15 0.40
C ALA A 29 -1.49 -8.92 -0.06
N GLU A 30 -1.85 -8.02 0.87
CA GLU A 30 -2.54 -6.76 0.55
C GLU A 30 -1.69 -5.87 -0.38
N LEU A 31 -0.38 -5.79 -0.15
CA LEU A 31 0.52 -4.98 -0.97
C LEU A 31 0.70 -5.53 -2.38
N VAL A 32 0.76 -6.85 -2.52
CA VAL A 32 0.82 -7.51 -3.83
C VAL A 32 -0.50 -7.33 -4.59
N GLU A 33 -1.64 -7.47 -3.92
CA GLU A 33 -2.96 -7.27 -4.52
C GLU A 33 -3.13 -5.83 -5.03
N TRP A 34 -2.87 -4.84 -4.19
CA TRP A 34 -2.92 -3.42 -4.57
C TRP A 34 -2.04 -3.12 -5.79
N HIS A 35 -0.81 -3.67 -5.81
CA HIS A 35 0.10 -3.49 -6.94
C HIS A 35 -0.43 -4.15 -8.23
N ASN A 36 -1.03 -5.34 -8.13
CA ASN A 36 -1.61 -6.01 -9.29
C ASN A 36 -2.81 -5.25 -9.86
N ASN A 37 -3.64 -4.65 -9.00
CA ASN A 37 -4.76 -3.82 -9.44
C ASN A 37 -4.29 -2.57 -10.21
N GLN A 38 -3.20 -1.95 -9.78
CA GLN A 38 -2.61 -0.83 -10.53
C GLN A 38 -2.08 -1.24 -11.90
N LYS A 39 -1.38 -2.38 -11.99
CA LYS A 39 -0.89 -2.88 -13.29
C LYS A 39 -2.04 -3.17 -14.26
N GLN A 40 -3.15 -3.72 -13.77
CA GLN A 40 -4.34 -3.97 -14.58
C GLN A 40 -5.00 -2.66 -15.04
N SER A 41 -5.14 -1.68 -14.14
CA SER A 41 -5.66 -0.36 -14.50
C SER A 41 -4.82 0.32 -15.57
N LEU A 42 -3.49 0.25 -15.45
CA LEU A 42 -2.57 0.78 -16.46
C LEU A 42 -2.73 0.07 -17.81
N ALA A 43 -2.76 -1.26 -17.80
CA ALA A 43 -2.96 -2.05 -19.01
C ALA A 43 -4.31 -1.77 -19.69
N ALA A 44 -5.36 -1.47 -18.92
CA ALA A 44 -6.68 -1.11 -19.44
C ALA A 44 -6.72 0.32 -20.03
N MET A 45 -5.86 1.23 -19.56
CA MET A 45 -5.74 2.59 -20.11
C MET A 45 -4.90 2.66 -21.39
N GLU A 46 -4.03 1.67 -21.61
CA GLU A 46 -3.15 1.58 -22.79
C GLU A 46 -3.77 0.83 -23.97
N ALA A 47 -4.89 0.13 -23.77
CA ALA A 47 -5.63 -0.64 -24.78
C ALA A 47 -6.75 0.18 -25.45
#